data_AF-A0A6P8R7F7-F1
#
_entry.id   AF-A0A6P8R7F7-F1
#
_cell.length_a   1.000
_cell.length_b   1.000
_cell.length_c   1.000
_cell.angle_alpha   90.00
_cell.angle_beta   90.00
_cell.angle_gamma   90.00
#
_symmetry.space_group_name_H-M   'P 1'
#
loop_
_entity.id
_entity.type
_entity.pdbx_description
1 polymer ?
#
loop_
_entity_poly.entity_id
_entity_poly.type
_entity_poly.pdbx_seq_one_letter_code
_entity_poly.pdbx_strand_id
1 'polypeptide(L)'
;MNQLETSSHGAACKQLWEALSEVGVPTHLIRLIRSLYYDQEATVRTRYGDTERFKIKRVPDKDASSFLFNLYAKVILRKLDLDDLSIGVEICGRTISNLRYSDDTTLLAESEKDLKNLILKLKEESKKMELFLNIKKTKIINITNKKVHIKINNEETELVDSFVFLGSLIDHSGGSTAEIKCRLAPGHAAMVSMDQIWKCKDHQTKAYHCHCVPNHNIWL
;
A
#
# COMPACT_ATOMS: atom_id res chain seq x y z
N MET A 1 5.07 2.38 -2.55
CA MET A 1 5.48 2.92 -3.87
C MET A 1 4.42 2.46 -4.85
N ASN A 2 3.44 3.32 -5.07
CA ASN A 2 2.06 2.92 -5.33
C ASN A 2 1.93 2.20 -6.69
N GLN A 3 1.11 1.15 -6.73
CA GLN A 3 0.86 0.34 -7.93
C GLN A 3 -0.10 1.02 -8.93
N LEU A 4 -0.65 2.17 -8.54
CA LEU A 4 -1.63 2.94 -9.28
C LEU A 4 -1.03 4.32 -9.58
N GLU A 5 -0.94 4.66 -10.86
CA GLU A 5 -0.37 5.93 -11.34
C GLU A 5 -1.49 6.83 -11.85
N THR A 6 -1.56 8.07 -11.33
CA THR A 6 -2.53 9.08 -11.78
C THR A 6 -1.91 9.94 -12.88
N SER A 7 -2.56 10.05 -14.03
CA SER A 7 -2.16 11.02 -15.06
C SER A 7 -2.67 12.42 -14.72
N SER A 8 -1.75 13.38 -14.59
CA SER A 8 -1.96 14.83 -14.74
C SER A 8 -2.97 15.57 -13.81
N HIS A 9 -2.39 16.34 -12.88
CA HIS A 9 -2.72 17.68 -12.33
C HIS A 9 -4.03 18.44 -12.67
N GLY A 10 -5.17 17.81 -12.95
CA GLY A 10 -6.45 18.53 -13.06
C GLY A 10 -7.69 17.71 -13.37
N ALA A 11 -7.57 16.57 -14.06
CA ALA A 11 -8.72 15.76 -14.49
C ALA A 11 -9.27 14.82 -13.38
N ALA A 12 -8.37 14.32 -12.52
CA ALA A 12 -8.71 13.50 -11.35
C ALA A 12 -9.69 14.15 -10.35
N CYS A 13 -9.93 15.46 -10.45
CA CYS A 13 -10.84 16.17 -9.55
C CYS A 13 -12.30 15.79 -9.77
N LYS A 14 -12.80 15.70 -11.01
CA LYS A 14 -14.26 15.55 -11.24
C LYS A 14 -14.78 14.20 -10.76
N GLN A 15 -14.10 13.13 -11.13
CA GLN A 15 -14.47 11.76 -10.79
C GLN A 15 -14.33 11.50 -9.29
N LEU A 16 -13.33 12.10 -8.64
CA LEU A 16 -13.16 12.02 -7.19
C LEU A 16 -14.35 12.66 -6.43
N TRP A 17 -14.81 13.83 -6.88
CA TRP A 17 -15.95 14.51 -6.26
C TRP A 17 -17.26 13.74 -6.46
N GLU A 18 -17.45 13.14 -7.63
CA GLU A 18 -18.60 12.25 -7.92
C GLU A 18 -18.55 10.99 -7.06
N ALA A 19 -17.37 10.35 -6.94
CA ALA A 19 -17.16 9.18 -6.10
C ALA A 19 -17.45 9.46 -4.61
N LEU A 20 -17.04 10.63 -4.08
CA LEU A 20 -17.38 11.03 -2.72
C LEU A 20 -18.90 11.18 -2.53
N SER A 21 -19.59 11.75 -3.51
CA SER A 21 -21.04 11.90 -3.47
C SER A 21 -21.74 10.54 -3.50
N GLU A 22 -21.25 9.60 -4.31
CA GLU A 22 -21.78 8.22 -4.42
C GLU A 22 -21.64 7.45 -3.09
N VAL A 23 -20.55 7.68 -2.34
CA VAL A 23 -20.35 7.07 -1.01
C VAL A 23 -21.21 7.72 0.08
N GLY A 24 -21.89 8.82 -0.23
CA GLY A 24 -22.79 9.52 0.69
C GLY A 24 -22.12 10.63 1.50
N VAL A 25 -20.96 11.15 1.05
CA VAL A 25 -20.34 12.30 1.71
C VAL A 25 -21.20 13.55 1.47
N PRO A 26 -21.62 14.28 2.52
CA PRO A 26 -22.41 15.49 2.37
C PRO A 26 -21.75 16.53 1.45
N THR A 27 -22.57 17.17 0.61
CA THR A 27 -22.12 18.14 -0.40
C THR A 27 -21.33 19.32 0.19
N HIS A 28 -21.67 19.77 1.41
CA HIS A 28 -20.94 20.83 2.10
C HIS A 28 -19.50 20.41 2.47
N LEU A 29 -19.29 19.14 2.86
CA LEU A 29 -17.95 18.59 3.12
C LEU A 29 -17.16 18.42 1.81
N ILE A 30 -17.80 17.94 0.74
CA ILE A 30 -17.14 17.84 -0.58
C ILE A 30 -16.68 19.23 -1.04
N ARG A 31 -17.50 20.27 -0.85
CA ARG A 31 -17.12 21.65 -1.18
C ARG A 31 -15.94 22.14 -0.34
N LEU A 32 -15.92 21.83 0.96
CA LEU A 32 -14.82 22.18 1.85
C LEU A 32 -13.53 21.48 1.44
N ILE A 33 -13.57 20.16 1.22
CA ILE A 33 -12.43 19.39 0.73
C ILE A 33 -11.95 19.95 -0.62
N ARG A 34 -12.85 20.22 -1.56
CA ARG A 34 -12.49 20.82 -2.85
C ARG A 34 -11.80 22.17 -2.69
N SER A 35 -12.23 22.98 -1.72
CA SER A 35 -11.57 24.27 -1.43
C SER A 35 -10.16 24.09 -0.85
N LEU A 36 -9.89 23.01 -0.12
CA LEU A 36 -8.54 22.68 0.32
C LEU A 36 -7.63 22.34 -0.86
N TYR A 37 -8.14 21.80 -1.95
CA TYR A 37 -7.33 21.39 -3.11
C TYR A 37 -7.20 22.49 -4.19
N TYR A 38 -7.95 23.59 -4.05
CA TYR A 38 -8.02 24.65 -5.06
C TYR A 38 -7.06 25.80 -4.74
N ASP A 39 -6.25 26.20 -5.72
CA ASP A 39 -5.40 27.40 -5.73
C ASP A 39 -4.56 27.63 -4.46
N GLN A 40 -3.94 26.56 -3.96
CA GLN A 40 -3.16 26.65 -2.75
C GLN A 40 -1.83 27.39 -2.92
N GLU A 41 -1.50 28.23 -1.94
CA GLU A 41 -0.20 28.88 -1.79
C GLU A 41 0.44 28.45 -0.46
N ALA A 42 1.73 28.16 -0.48
CA ALA A 42 2.53 27.90 0.72
C ALA A 42 3.59 28.99 0.89
N THR A 43 4.00 29.18 2.14
CA THR A 43 5.24 29.87 2.49
C THR A 43 6.04 28.95 3.43
N VAL A 44 7.36 29.03 3.38
CA VAL A 44 8.24 28.32 4.31
C VAL A 44 8.64 29.29 5.42
N ARG A 45 8.29 28.96 6.65
CA ARG A 45 8.75 29.71 7.82
C ARG A 45 10.16 29.29 8.18
N THR A 46 11.10 30.24 8.13
CA THR A 46 12.50 30.03 8.53
C THR A 46 12.81 30.84 9.80
N ARG A 47 13.97 30.59 10.42
CA ARG A 47 14.47 31.40 11.54
C ARG A 47 14.74 32.87 11.19
N TYR A 48 14.77 33.20 9.90
CA TYR A 48 15.05 34.54 9.38
C TYR A 48 13.79 35.24 8.85
N GLY A 49 12.63 34.61 8.96
CA GLY A 49 11.36 35.10 8.44
C GLY A 49 10.67 34.10 7.49
N ASP A 50 9.47 34.47 7.08
CA ASP A 50 8.66 33.71 6.13
C ASP A 50 9.13 34.01 4.69
N THR A 51 9.23 33.00 3.84
CA THR A 51 9.59 33.18 2.42
C THR A 51 8.44 33.79 1.62
N GLU A 52 8.72 34.19 0.39
CA GLU A 52 7.67 34.50 -0.59
C GLU A 52 6.70 33.32 -0.75
N ARG A 53 5.44 33.65 -1.03
CA ARG A 53 4.40 32.66 -1.28
C ARG A 53 4.64 32.03 -2.64
N PHE A 54 4.52 30.71 -2.71
CA PHE A 54 4.58 29.97 -3.96
C PHE A 54 3.38 29.04 -4.08
N LYS A 55 2.91 28.84 -5.31
CA LYS A 55 1.80 27.93 -5.58
C LYS A 55 2.22 26.50 -5.31
N ILE A 56 1.39 25.79 -4.54
CA ILE A 56 1.58 24.39 -4.25
C ILE A 56 1.13 23.59 -5.49
N LYS A 57 2.09 22.99 -6.19
CA LYS A 57 1.80 22.12 -7.35
C LYS A 57 1.34 20.71 -6.94
N ARG A 58 1.50 20.33 -5.67
CA ARG A 58 1.26 18.97 -5.17
C ARG A 58 0.31 18.97 -3.98
N VAL A 59 -0.68 18.09 -4.03
CA VAL A 59 -1.75 17.93 -3.03
C VAL A 59 -1.28 18.15 -1.57
N PRO A 60 -2.00 18.96 -0.77
CA PRO A 60 -1.70 19.19 0.63
C PRO A 60 -2.03 17.97 1.49
N ASP A 61 -1.24 17.81 2.55
CA ASP A 61 -1.38 16.88 3.66
C ASP A 61 -1.43 15.39 3.29
N LYS A 62 -0.40 14.63 3.70
CA LYS A 62 -0.31 13.20 3.40
C LYS A 62 -1.53 12.43 3.92
N ASP A 63 -2.10 12.88 5.03
CA ASP A 63 -3.14 12.13 5.74
C ASP A 63 -4.51 12.26 5.06
N ALA A 64 -4.95 13.47 4.72
CA ALA A 64 -6.20 13.69 4.00
C ALA A 64 -6.16 13.14 2.58
N SER A 65 -5.03 13.30 1.88
CA SER A 65 -4.81 12.76 0.54
C SER A 65 -4.87 11.23 0.51
N SER A 66 -4.26 10.58 1.50
CA SER A 66 -4.28 9.11 1.61
C SER A 66 -5.69 8.58 1.90
N PHE A 67 -6.44 9.26 2.77
CA PHE A 67 -7.84 8.90 3.03
C PHE A 67 -8.72 9.02 1.77
N LEU A 68 -8.60 10.13 1.04
CA LEU A 68 -9.35 10.36 -0.19
C LEU A 68 -8.98 9.35 -1.28
N PHE A 69 -7.70 9.01 -1.42
CA PHE A 69 -7.24 7.97 -2.33
C PHE A 69 -7.83 6.59 -1.98
N ASN A 70 -7.80 6.22 -0.70
CA ASN A 70 -8.36 4.94 -0.24
C ASN A 70 -9.87 4.87 -0.49
N LEU A 71 -10.58 5.98 -0.29
CA LEU A 71 -12.01 6.05 -0.61
C LEU A 71 -12.27 5.91 -2.11
N TYR A 72 -11.44 6.56 -2.93
CA TYR A 72 -11.53 6.47 -4.38
C TYR A 72 -11.31 5.04 -4.89
N ALA A 73 -10.24 4.38 -4.42
CA ALA A 73 -9.97 2.98 -4.70
C ALA A 73 -11.13 2.07 -4.24
N LYS A 74 -11.75 2.38 -3.09
CA LYS A 74 -12.92 1.64 -2.60
C LYS A 74 -14.10 1.74 -3.55
N VAL A 75 -14.35 2.90 -4.16
CA VAL A 75 -15.42 3.09 -5.15
C VAL A 75 -15.15 2.28 -6.41
N ILE A 76 -13.93 2.33 -6.97
CA ILE A 76 -13.52 1.50 -8.11
C ILE A 76 -13.80 0.02 -7.84
N LEU A 77 -13.38 -0.45 -6.67
CA LEU A 77 -13.51 -1.85 -6.32
C LEU A 77 -14.93 -2.27 -5.93
N ARG A 78 -15.84 -1.32 -5.60
CA ARG A 78 -17.28 -1.60 -5.48
C ARG A 78 -17.91 -1.81 -6.84
N LYS A 79 -17.51 -1.03 -7.85
CA LYS A 79 -17.99 -1.14 -9.24
C LYS A 79 -17.53 -2.42 -9.94
N LEU A 80 -16.59 -3.14 -9.36
CA LEU A 80 -16.19 -4.46 -9.86
C LEU A 80 -17.27 -5.54 -9.68
N ASP A 81 -18.35 -5.28 -8.93
CA ASP A 81 -19.41 -6.25 -8.59
C ASP A 81 -18.82 -7.61 -8.19
N LEU A 82 -17.84 -7.58 -7.28
CA LEU A 82 -17.14 -8.78 -6.83
C LEU A 82 -18.08 -9.75 -6.09
N ASP A 83 -19.20 -9.26 -5.58
CA ASP A 83 -20.21 -10.06 -4.87
C ASP A 83 -21.02 -10.95 -5.84
N ASP A 84 -21.21 -10.52 -7.09
CA ASP A 84 -21.96 -11.29 -8.10
C ASP A 84 -21.09 -12.28 -8.88
N LEU A 85 -19.77 -12.08 -8.85
CA LEU A 85 -18.87 -12.86 -9.69
C LEU A 85 -18.63 -14.28 -9.20
N SER A 86 -18.89 -14.60 -7.93
CA SER A 86 -18.46 -15.86 -7.28
C SER A 86 -16.95 -16.15 -7.44
N ILE A 87 -16.17 -15.17 -7.90
CA ILE A 87 -14.74 -15.28 -8.15
C ILE A 87 -14.01 -14.82 -6.88
N GLY A 88 -13.27 -15.73 -6.27
CA GLY A 88 -12.44 -15.46 -5.10
C GLY A 88 -11.87 -16.77 -4.55
N VAL A 89 -11.53 -16.77 -3.27
CA VAL A 89 -11.18 -17.97 -2.50
C VAL A 89 -12.21 -18.13 -1.39
N GLU A 90 -12.80 -19.32 -1.26
CA GLU A 90 -13.75 -19.59 -0.18
C GLU A 90 -13.02 -19.78 1.17
N ILE A 91 -13.36 -18.93 2.14
CA ILE A 91 -12.86 -19.01 3.51
C ILE A 91 -14.06 -19.01 4.46
N CYS A 92 -14.26 -20.12 5.17
CA CYS A 92 -15.33 -20.30 6.14
C CYS A 92 -16.74 -19.96 5.60
N GLY A 93 -17.04 -20.41 4.37
CA GLY A 93 -18.34 -20.16 3.73
C GLY A 93 -18.52 -18.74 3.16
N ARG A 94 -17.45 -17.95 3.06
CA ARG A 94 -17.45 -16.64 2.44
C ARG A 94 -16.37 -16.55 1.36
N THR A 95 -16.74 -16.09 0.18
CA THR A 95 -15.79 -15.88 -0.91
C THR A 95 -15.05 -14.56 -0.68
N ILE A 96 -13.72 -14.63 -0.57
CA ILE A 96 -12.84 -13.48 -0.45
C ILE A 96 -12.09 -13.31 -1.77
N SER A 97 -12.39 -12.24 -2.50
CA SER A 97 -11.81 -11.93 -3.80
C SER A 97 -10.65 -10.94 -3.74
N ASN A 98 -10.54 -10.19 -2.64
CA ASN A 98 -9.53 -9.15 -2.50
C ASN A 98 -9.22 -8.84 -1.03
N LEU A 99 -7.98 -8.42 -0.79
CA LEU A 99 -7.48 -7.88 0.47
C LEU A 99 -6.93 -6.47 0.20
N ARG A 100 -7.21 -5.51 1.09
CA ARG A 100 -6.83 -4.11 0.91
C ARG A 100 -6.16 -3.59 2.16
N TYR A 101 -5.02 -2.92 1.96
CA TYR A 101 -4.38 -2.19 3.02
C TYR A 101 -3.69 -0.96 2.44
N SER A 102 -4.12 0.23 2.88
CA SER A 102 -3.67 1.50 2.29
C SER A 102 -3.84 1.47 0.75
N ASP A 103 -2.75 1.73 0.03
CA ASP A 103 -2.62 1.73 -1.42
C ASP A 103 -2.35 0.35 -2.02
N ASP A 104 -2.07 -0.67 -1.20
CA ASP A 104 -1.85 -2.04 -1.65
C ASP A 104 -3.18 -2.80 -1.76
N THR A 105 -3.45 -3.35 -2.94
CA THR A 105 -4.59 -4.22 -3.22
C THR A 105 -4.09 -5.58 -3.69
N THR A 106 -4.51 -6.64 -3.01
CA THR A 106 -4.25 -8.02 -3.39
C THR A 106 -5.53 -8.64 -3.90
N LEU A 107 -5.49 -9.26 -5.08
CA LEU A 107 -6.60 -10.03 -5.63
C LEU A 107 -6.38 -11.52 -5.38
N LEU A 108 -7.44 -12.23 -5.07
CA LEU A 108 -7.45 -13.66 -4.77
C LEU A 108 -8.42 -14.36 -5.72
N ALA A 109 -8.00 -15.49 -6.27
CA ALA A 109 -8.84 -16.34 -7.10
C ALA A 109 -8.33 -17.78 -7.06
N GLU A 110 -9.23 -18.75 -7.21
CA GLU A 110 -8.90 -20.18 -7.23
C GLU A 110 -8.28 -20.66 -8.55
N SER A 111 -8.51 -19.92 -9.66
CA SER A 111 -8.01 -20.27 -10.98
C SER A 111 -7.29 -19.13 -11.68
N GLU A 112 -6.33 -19.47 -12.55
CA GLU A 112 -5.64 -18.52 -13.41
C GLU A 112 -6.61 -17.72 -14.29
N LYS A 113 -7.65 -18.38 -14.80
CA LYS A 113 -8.68 -17.77 -15.65
C LYS A 113 -9.45 -16.70 -14.87
N ASP A 114 -9.81 -17.00 -13.64
CA ASP A 114 -10.58 -16.11 -12.78
C ASP A 114 -9.73 -14.93 -12.31
N LEU A 115 -8.46 -15.17 -11.96
CA LEU A 115 -7.51 -14.11 -11.65
C LEU A 115 -7.33 -13.16 -12.83
N LYS A 116 -7.18 -13.70 -14.05
CA LYS A 116 -7.06 -12.88 -15.27
C LYS A 116 -8.31 -12.04 -15.50
N ASN A 117 -9.50 -12.61 -15.31
CA ASN A 117 -10.76 -11.90 -15.44
C ASN A 117 -10.89 -10.76 -14.40
N LEU A 118 -10.51 -11.01 -13.14
CA LEU A 118 -10.48 -9.97 -12.11
C LEU A 118 -9.57 -8.81 -12.48
N ILE A 119 -8.35 -9.10 -12.94
CA ILE A 119 -7.39 -8.05 -13.28
C ILE A 119 -7.86 -7.24 -14.49
N LEU A 120 -8.44 -7.89 -15.51
CA LEU A 120 -9.00 -7.20 -16.68
C LEU A 120 -10.14 -6.26 -16.29
N LYS A 121 -11.10 -6.74 -15.49
CA LYS A 121 -12.19 -5.89 -14.98
C LYS A 121 -11.67 -4.74 -14.12
N LEU A 122 -10.71 -5.00 -13.23
CA LEU A 122 -10.11 -3.96 -12.41
C LEU A 122 -9.46 -2.89 -13.28
N LYS A 123 -8.76 -3.29 -14.33
CA LYS A 123 -8.14 -2.37 -15.29
C LYS A 123 -9.19 -1.54 -16.04
N GLU A 124 -10.31 -2.13 -16.44
CA GLU A 124 -11.40 -1.43 -17.11
C GLU A 124 -12.08 -0.40 -16.19
N GLU A 125 -12.46 -0.78 -14.98
CA GLU A 125 -13.09 0.12 -14.00
C GLU A 125 -12.13 1.21 -13.52
N SER A 126 -10.87 0.86 -13.28
CA SER A 126 -9.85 1.85 -12.90
C SER A 126 -9.62 2.86 -14.01
N LYS A 127 -9.62 2.43 -15.29
CA LYS A 127 -9.47 3.33 -16.44
C LYS A 127 -10.65 4.31 -16.57
N LYS A 128 -11.89 3.89 -16.29
CA LYS A 128 -13.06 4.78 -16.24
C LYS A 128 -12.90 5.88 -15.20
N MET A 129 -12.14 5.58 -14.15
CA MET A 129 -11.81 6.44 -13.02
C MET A 129 -10.41 7.08 -13.16
N GLU A 130 -9.86 7.15 -14.38
CA GLU A 130 -8.55 7.78 -14.66
C GLU A 130 -7.38 7.24 -13.81
N LEU A 131 -7.52 6.02 -13.30
CA LEU A 131 -6.51 5.34 -12.50
C LEU A 131 -5.93 4.18 -13.30
N PHE A 132 -4.62 4.22 -13.53
CA PHE A 132 -3.97 3.24 -14.39
C PHE A 132 -3.25 2.20 -13.56
N LEU A 133 -3.59 0.93 -13.79
CA LEU A 133 -2.90 -0.22 -13.19
C LEU A 133 -1.56 -0.43 -13.89
N ASN A 134 -0.47 -0.42 -13.11
CA ASN A 134 0.85 -0.73 -13.63
C ASN A 134 1.08 -2.25 -13.64
N ILE A 135 0.82 -2.87 -14.79
CA ILE A 135 0.93 -4.34 -14.97
C ILE A 135 2.35 -4.83 -14.67
N LYS A 136 3.39 -4.07 -15.02
CA LYS A 136 4.79 -4.45 -14.79
C LYS A 136 5.18 -4.48 -13.31
N LYS A 137 4.50 -3.69 -12.47
CA LYS A 137 4.68 -3.71 -11.00
C LYS A 137 3.79 -4.76 -10.32
N THR A 138 2.83 -5.32 -11.03
CA THR A 138 1.91 -6.32 -10.49
C THR A 138 2.63 -7.66 -10.39
N LYS A 139 2.72 -8.18 -9.17
CA LYS A 139 3.32 -9.47 -8.88
C LYS A 139 2.25 -10.51 -8.63
N ILE A 140 2.49 -11.72 -9.13
CA ILE A 140 1.60 -12.87 -8.94
C ILE A 140 2.37 -13.93 -8.16
N ILE A 141 1.76 -14.45 -7.11
CA ILE A 141 2.20 -15.65 -6.42
C ILE A 141 1.19 -16.74 -6.75
N ASN A 142 1.70 -17.89 -7.16
CA ASN A 142 0.89 -19.10 -7.26
C ASN A 142 1.22 -20.02 -6.08
N ILE A 143 0.21 -20.36 -5.28
CA ILE A 143 0.34 -21.30 -4.16
C ILE A 143 0.26 -22.75 -4.65
N THR A 144 -0.23 -22.98 -5.87
CA THR A 144 -0.27 -24.31 -6.48
C THR A 144 1.05 -24.62 -7.17
N ASN A 145 1.48 -25.89 -7.15
CA ASN A 145 2.69 -26.38 -7.84
C ASN A 145 2.60 -26.34 -9.39
N LYS A 146 1.69 -25.54 -9.96
CA LYS A 146 1.49 -25.39 -11.40
C LYS A 146 2.23 -24.14 -11.89
N LYS A 147 2.85 -24.23 -13.07
CA LYS A 147 3.35 -23.03 -13.74
C LYS A 147 2.16 -22.22 -14.27
N VAL A 148 2.08 -20.96 -13.88
CA VAL A 148 1.04 -20.01 -14.30
C VAL A 148 1.69 -18.92 -15.13
N HIS A 149 1.07 -18.58 -16.26
CA HIS A 149 1.57 -17.55 -17.17
C HIS A 149 0.46 -16.59 -17.56
N ILE A 150 0.26 -15.58 -16.72
CA ILE A 150 -0.79 -14.59 -16.93
C ILE A 150 -0.25 -13.47 -17.84
N LYS A 151 -0.90 -13.31 -18.99
CA LYS A 151 -0.70 -12.18 -19.90
C LYS A 151 -1.93 -11.29 -19.91
N ILE A 152 -1.72 -9.99 -19.70
CA ILE A 152 -2.77 -8.97 -19.71
C ILE A 152 -2.44 -7.98 -20.82
N ASN A 153 -3.26 -7.93 -21.88
CA ASN A 153 -3.05 -7.07 -23.06
C ASN A 153 -1.63 -7.17 -23.65
N ASN A 154 -1.11 -8.39 -23.79
CA ASN A 154 0.25 -8.71 -24.25
C ASN A 154 1.40 -8.28 -23.31
N GLU A 155 1.11 -7.74 -22.12
CA GLU A 155 2.10 -7.55 -21.07
C GLU A 155 2.13 -8.77 -20.14
N GLU A 156 3.32 -9.28 -19.87
CA GLU A 156 3.53 -10.37 -18.90
C GLU A 156 3.63 -9.80 -17.49
N THR A 157 2.91 -10.40 -16.55
CA THR A 157 3.03 -10.11 -15.11
C THR A 157 4.21 -10.87 -14.51
N GLU A 158 4.85 -10.28 -13.50
CA GLU A 158 5.96 -10.91 -12.79
C GLU A 158 5.43 -12.05 -11.89
N LEU A 159 5.79 -13.30 -12.19
CA LEU A 159 5.58 -14.44 -11.29
C LEU A 159 6.72 -14.48 -10.27
N VAL A 160 6.40 -14.50 -8.98
CA VAL A 160 7.38 -14.52 -7.89
C VAL A 160 7.14 -15.71 -6.97
N ASP A 161 8.23 -16.30 -6.47
CA ASP A 161 8.17 -17.43 -5.53
C ASP A 161 7.88 -16.99 -4.09
N SER A 162 8.18 -15.73 -3.77
CA SER A 162 7.87 -15.11 -2.48
C SER A 162 7.75 -13.59 -2.59
N PHE A 163 6.98 -13.00 -1.66
CA PHE A 163 6.77 -11.57 -1.57
C PHE A 163 6.49 -11.17 -0.12
N VAL A 164 6.99 -10.00 0.29
CA VAL A 164 6.68 -9.44 1.61
C VAL A 164 5.42 -8.58 1.50
N PHE A 165 4.32 -9.08 2.03
CA PHE A 165 3.05 -8.37 2.11
C PHE A 165 2.79 -7.92 3.55
N LEU A 166 2.65 -6.61 3.76
CA LEU A 166 2.39 -6.01 5.08
C LEU A 166 3.40 -6.43 6.17
N GLY A 167 4.66 -6.60 5.77
CA GLY A 167 5.73 -7.03 6.67
C GLY A 167 5.75 -8.53 6.97
N SER A 168 4.90 -9.33 6.32
CA SER A 168 4.93 -10.80 6.40
C SER A 168 5.38 -11.41 5.08
N LEU A 169 6.34 -12.34 5.12
CA LEU A 169 6.78 -13.10 3.98
C LEU A 169 5.73 -14.15 3.60
N ILE A 170 5.20 -14.04 2.38
CA ILE A 170 4.33 -15.03 1.77
C ILE A 170 5.13 -15.72 0.69
N ASP A 171 5.17 -17.05 0.70
CA ASP A 171 5.81 -17.85 -0.33
C ASP A 171 4.80 -18.75 -1.08
N HIS A 172 5.25 -19.31 -2.19
CA HIS A 172 4.48 -20.24 -3.02
C HIS A 172 4.06 -21.53 -2.29
N SER A 173 4.64 -21.84 -1.11
CA SER A 173 4.24 -23.04 -0.36
C SER A 173 2.89 -22.88 0.33
N GLY A 174 2.43 -21.63 0.51
CA GLY A 174 1.24 -21.31 1.29
C GLY A 174 1.39 -21.55 2.80
N GLY A 175 2.56 -22.00 3.25
CA GLY A 175 2.87 -22.23 4.66
C GLY A 175 3.49 -21.02 5.34
N SER A 176 3.52 -21.04 6.67
CA SER A 176 4.13 -19.99 7.49
C SER A 176 5.61 -20.26 7.85
N THR A 177 6.16 -21.41 7.45
CA THR A 177 7.51 -21.84 7.85
C THR A 177 8.59 -20.83 7.44
N ALA A 178 8.54 -20.30 6.22
CA ALA A 178 9.51 -19.32 5.76
C ALA A 178 9.42 -18.01 6.54
N GLU A 179 8.21 -17.53 6.80
CA GLU A 179 7.97 -16.33 7.61
C GLU A 179 8.43 -16.49 9.06
N ILE A 180 8.13 -17.63 9.68
CA ILE A 180 8.58 -17.95 11.04
C ILE A 180 10.10 -17.90 11.11
N LYS A 181 10.79 -18.52 10.15
CA LYS A 181 12.26 -18.47 10.06
C LYS A 181 12.76 -17.04 9.86
N CYS A 182 12.10 -16.25 9.00
CA CYS A 182 12.44 -14.86 8.74
C CYS A 182 12.37 -14.02 10.03
N ARG A 183 11.32 -14.19 10.84
CA ARG A 183 11.17 -13.49 12.13
C ARG A 183 12.14 -13.94 13.21
N LEU A 184 12.54 -15.22 13.21
CA LEU A 184 13.50 -15.75 14.18
C LEU A 184 14.94 -15.32 13.88
N ALA A 185 15.30 -15.09 12.61
CA ALA A 185 16.67 -14.83 12.20
C ALA A 185 17.32 -13.59 12.87
N PRO A 186 16.65 -12.42 12.99
CA PRO A 186 17.22 -11.27 13.70
C PRO A 186 17.48 -11.55 15.17
N GLY A 187 16.55 -12.25 15.85
CA GLY A 187 16.71 -12.64 17.25
C GLY A 187 17.89 -13.60 17.43
N HIS A 188 18.00 -14.62 16.58
CA HIS A 188 19.12 -15.54 16.59
C HIS A 188 20.46 -14.82 16.32
N ALA A 189 20.51 -13.91 15.34
CA ALA A 189 21.71 -13.12 15.05
C ALA A 189 22.13 -12.26 16.25
N ALA A 190 21.17 -11.63 16.94
CA ALA A 190 21.44 -10.88 18.16
C ALA A 190 21.99 -11.79 19.28
N MET A 191 21.40 -12.97 19.50
CA MET A 191 21.91 -13.92 20.49
C MET A 191 23.34 -14.38 20.18
N VAL A 192 23.62 -14.71 18.91
CA VAL A 192 24.97 -15.11 18.46
C VAL A 192 25.96 -13.96 18.64
N SER A 193 25.57 -12.71 18.40
CA SER A 193 26.46 -11.56 18.63
C SER A 193 26.85 -11.37 20.11
N MET A 194 26.02 -11.87 21.04
CA MET A 194 26.29 -11.82 22.48
C MET A 194 27.01 -13.07 23.01
N ASP A 195 27.36 -14.02 22.15
CA ASP A 195 28.01 -15.28 22.53
C ASP A 195 29.30 -15.04 23.36
N GLN A 196 30.08 -14.02 23.00
CA GLN A 196 31.28 -13.64 23.74
C GLN A 196 30.97 -13.10 25.15
N ILE A 197 29.86 -12.38 25.31
CA ILE A 197 29.41 -11.87 26.61
C ILE A 197 28.97 -13.05 27.49
N TRP A 198 28.21 -13.98 26.93
CA TRP A 198 27.70 -15.15 27.66
C TRP A 198 28.81 -16.14 28.04
N LYS A 199 29.89 -16.22 27.26
CA LYS A 199 31.06 -17.05 27.56
C LYS A 199 32.05 -16.39 28.52
N CYS A 200 31.90 -15.10 28.80
CA CYS A 200 32.78 -14.38 29.71
C CYS A 200 32.52 -14.84 31.17
N LYS A 201 33.58 -15.26 31.88
CA LYS A 201 33.50 -15.66 33.30
C LYS A 201 33.70 -14.48 34.26
N ASP A 202 34.11 -13.33 33.74
CA ASP A 202 34.29 -12.10 34.51
C ASP A 202 32.95 -11.38 34.65
N HIS A 203 32.40 -11.39 35.87
CA HIS A 203 31.12 -10.74 36.22
C HIS A 203 31.25 -9.21 36.35
N GLN A 204 32.35 -8.59 35.92
CA GLN A 204 32.49 -7.14 35.92
C GLN A 204 31.85 -6.53 34.67
N THR A 205 30.52 -6.55 34.60
CA THR A 205 29.78 -5.65 33.71
C THR A 205 29.99 -4.23 34.19
N LYS A 206 30.95 -3.50 33.61
CA LYS A 206 30.95 -2.04 33.68
C LYS A 206 29.71 -1.57 32.91
N ALA A 207 28.66 -1.24 33.65
CA ALA A 207 27.49 -0.56 33.10
C ALA A 207 27.97 0.80 32.57
N TYR A 208 28.16 0.91 31.26
CA TYR A 208 28.26 2.23 30.64
C TYR A 208 26.87 2.85 30.73
N HIS A 209 26.71 3.70 31.75
CA HIS A 209 25.51 4.48 31.94
C HIS A 209 25.43 5.48 30.77
N CYS A 210 24.69 5.15 29.71
CA CYS A 210 24.32 6.14 28.70
C CYS A 210 23.42 7.17 29.39
N HIS A 211 23.99 8.30 29.79
CA HIS A 211 23.22 9.51 30.06
C HIS A 211 22.68 10.00 28.72
N CYS A 212 21.39 9.76 28.46
CA CYS A 212 20.66 10.56 27.49
C CYS A 212 20.60 11.98 28.03
N VAL A 213 21.57 12.81 27.63
CA VAL A 213 21.44 14.26 27.77
C VAL A 213 20.33 14.67 26.79
N PRO A 214 19.23 15.29 27.25
CA PRO A 214 18.20 15.78 26.34
C PRO A 214 18.80 16.95 25.57
N ASN A 215 19.36 16.67 24.39
CA ASN A 215 19.63 17.70 23.41
C ASN A 215 18.29 18.19 22.88
N HIS A 216 17.70 19.14 23.61
CA HIS A 216 16.83 20.16 23.02
C HIS A 216 17.66 20.91 22.00
N ASN A 217 17.67 20.41 20.76
CA ASN A 217 17.89 21.15 19.53
C ASN A 217 17.51 20.23 18.36
N ILE A 218 16.20 20.09 18.18
CA ILE A 218 15.63 19.62 16.92
C ILE A 218 15.87 20.76 15.92
N TRP A 219 16.82 20.58 15.01
CA TRP A 219 16.88 21.38 13.79
C TRP A 219 16.15 20.59 12.69
N LEU A 220 15.25 21.29 11.98
CA LEU A 220 14.45 20.82 10.84
C LEU A 220 15.33 20.26 9.71
#